data_AF-A0A7K0T878-F1
#
_entry.id   AF-A0A7K0T878-F1
#
_cell.length_a   1.000
_cell.length_b   1.000
_cell.length_c   1.000
_cell.angle_alpha   90.00
_cell.angle_beta   90.00
_cell.angle_gamma   90.00
#
_symmetry.space_group_name_H-M   'P 1'
#
loop_
_entity.id
_entity.type
_entity.pdbx_description
1 polymer ?
#
loop_
_entity_poly.entity_id
_entity_poly.type
_entity_poly.pdbx_seq_one_letter_code
_entity_poly.pdbx_strand_id
1 'polypeptide(L)' 'SKGVLVLTAGTYSNVIRFLPPLVITDDLLQDALGVLEEGFASL' A
#
# COMPACT_ATOMS: atom_id res chain seq x y z
N SER A 1 0.35 -5.26 -13.39
CA SER A 1 0.30 -4.13 -12.44
C SER A 1 -0.89 -4.33 -11.51
N LYS A 2 -0.68 -4.44 -10.19
CA LYS A 2 -1.72 -4.82 -9.20
C LYS A 2 -2.64 -3.67 -8.77
N GLY A 3 -2.62 -2.51 -9.46
CA GLY A 3 -3.60 -1.44 -9.29
C GLY A 3 -3.46 -0.53 -8.06
N VAL A 4 -2.50 -0.79 -7.16
CA VAL A 4 -2.31 -0.01 -5.92
C VAL A 4 -1.19 1.00 -6.06
N LEU A 5 -1.46 2.27 -5.73
CA LEU A 5 -0.45 3.33 -5.65
C LEU A 5 -0.05 3.55 -4.19
N VAL A 6 1.24 3.34 -3.89
CA VAL A 6 1.83 3.61 -2.58
C VAL A 6 2.97 4.61 -2.69
N LEU A 7 3.20 5.36 -1.60
CA LEU A 7 4.29 6.33 -1.53
C LEU A 7 5.47 5.74 -0.77
N THR A 8 6.68 5.95 -1.28
CA THR A 8 7.92 5.67 -0.54
C THR A 8 8.41 6.92 0.19
N ALA A 9 9.22 6.73 1.22
CA ALA A 9 9.79 7.79 2.05
C ALA A 9 11.06 7.34 2.77
N GLY A 10 11.63 8.25 3.56
CA GLY A 10 12.81 8.03 4.39
C GLY A 10 14.12 8.32 3.66
N THR A 11 15.16 8.74 4.39
CA THR A 11 16.48 9.07 3.85
C THR A 11 17.09 7.92 3.04
N TYR A 12 16.78 6.68 3.42
CA TYR A 12 17.27 5.47 2.77
C TYR A 12 16.25 4.82 1.82
N SER A 13 15.13 5.50 1.51
CA SER A 13 14.04 4.98 0.66
C SER A 13 13.49 3.61 1.07
N ASN A 14 13.63 3.26 2.36
CA ASN A 14 13.27 1.96 2.92
C ASN A 14 11.93 2.01 3.69
N VAL A 15 11.15 3.08 3.55
CA VAL A 15 9.86 3.24 4.22
C VAL A 15 8.75 3.33 3.19
N ILE A 16 7.71 2.52 3.36
CA ILE A 16 6.43 2.66 2.65
C ILE A 16 5.47 3.39 3.58
N ARG A 17 4.80 4.44 3.08
CA ARG A 17 3.81 5.21 3.85
C ARG A 17 2.42 5.10 3.25
N PHE A 18 1.45 4.94 4.14
CA PHE A 18 0.03 4.87 3.81
C PHE A 18 -0.60 6.24 4.04
N LEU A 19 -0.98 6.90 2.94
CA LEU A 19 -1.71 8.17 2.97
C LEU A 19 -2.96 8.09 2.08
N PRO A 20 -3.91 7.18 2.38
CA PRO A 20 -5.17 7.15 1.65
C PRO A 20 -6.02 8.39 1.96
N PRO A 21 -6.91 8.81 1.05
CA PRO A 21 -7.86 9.88 1.35
C PRO A 21 -8.81 9.46 2.47
N LEU A 22 -9.22 10.39 3.33
CA LEU A 22 -10.12 10.11 4.47
C LEU A 22 -11.50 9.58 4.06
N VAL A 23 -11.87 9.76 2.79
CA VAL A 23 -13.15 9.31 2.22
C VAL A 23 -13.05 7.92 1.55
N ILE A 24 -11.90 7.25 1.63
CA ILE A 24 -11.76 5.88 1.10
C ILE A 24 -12.72 4.93 1.81
N THR A 25 -13.24 3.94 1.10
CA THR A 25 -14.05 2.89 1.71
C THR A 25 -13.16 1.84 2.36
N ASP A 26 -13.67 1.21 3.42
CA ASP A 26 -12.96 0.13 4.12
C ASP A 26 -12.64 -1.03 3.18
N ASP A 27 -13.57 -1.41 2.29
CA ASP A 27 -13.38 -2.48 1.32
C ASP A 27 -12.21 -2.21 0.37
N LEU A 28 -12.09 -0.97 -0.14
CA LEU A 28 -11.01 -0.59 -1.05
C LEU A 28 -9.67 -0.51 -0.32
N LEU A 29 -9.68 -0.07 0.95
CA LEU A 29 -8.48 -0.08 1.77
C LEU A 29 -7.99 -1.52 2.01
N GLN A 30 -8.90 -2.46 2.31
CA GLN A 30 -8.54 -3.85 2.52
C GLN A 30 -8.03 -4.53 1.27
N ASP A 31 -8.64 -4.28 0.11
CA ASP A 31 -8.14 -4.78 -1.18
C ASP A 31 -6.70 -4.32 -1.45
N ALA A 32 -6.44 -3.02 -1.22
CA ALA A 32 -5.09 -2.47 -1.39
C ALA A 32 -4.05 -3.07 -0.42
N LEU A 33 -4.45 -3.36 0.82
CA LEU A 33 -3.59 -4.02 1.80
C LEU A 33 -3.36 -5.49 1.45
N GLY A 34 -4.36 -6.21 0.95
CA GLY A 34 -4.22 -7.60 0.50
C GLY A 34 -3.21 -7.75 -0.64
N VAL A 35 -3.20 -6.81 -1.60
CA VAL A 35 -2.17 -6.76 -2.65
C VAL A 35 -0.76 -6.62 -2.09
N LEU A 36 -0.59 -5.85 -1.01
CA LEU A 36 0.71 -5.68 -0.37
C LEU A 36 1.13 -6.94 0.39
N GLU A 37 0.19 -7.58 1.09
CA GLU A 37 0.43 -8.86 1.75
C GLU A 37 0.90 -9.93 0.76
N GLU A 38 0.20 -10.09 -0.38
CA GLU A 38 0.62 -10.98 -1.46
C GLU A 38 2.03 -10.65 -1.96
N GLY A 39 2.32 -9.36 -2.14
CA GLY A 39 3.64 -8.87 -2.55
C GLY A 39 4.73 -9.28 -1.57
N PHE A 40 4.50 -9.09 -0.27
CA PHE A 40 5.45 -9.46 0.78
C PHE A 40 5.62 -10.97 0.93
N ALA A 41 4.55 -11.74 0.77
CA ALA A 41 4.61 -13.21 0.82
C ALA A 41 5.37 -13.82 -0.37
N SER A 42 5.50 -13.07 -1.47
CA SER A 42 6.21 -13.50 -2.69
C SER A 42 7.70 -13.17 -2.73
N LEU A 43 8.23 -12.50 -1.69
CA LEU A 43 9.66 -12.18 -1.52
C LEU A 43 10.43 -13.36 -0.94
#